data_AF-A0A7S4Q5A9-F1
#
_entry.id   AF-A0A7S4Q5A9-F1
#
_cell.length_a   1.000
_cell.length_b   1.000
_cell.length_c   1.000
_cell.angle_alpha   90.00
_cell.angle_beta   90.00
_cell.angle_gamma   90.00
#
_symmetry.space_group_name_H-M   'P 1'
#
loop_
_entity.id
_entity.type
_entity.pdbx_description
1 polymer ?
#
loop_
_entity_poly.entity_id
_entity_poly.type
_entity_poly.pdbx_seq_one_letter_code
_entity_poly.pdbx_strand_id
1 'polypeptide(L)'
;GSSSASQARAASAHWLLRGGQQRPLVASPGGAIWALGEASLVQMQLRLGFQDELVPQLVLPHEVPRGAATLHLLGSGSVVGLESGRRLQAWGREGGPPKSWRLPATHQWSGLCADNRSLYLLSTATTDGSVVLWRTDLLSDPDAM
;
A
#
# COMPACT_ATOMS: atom_id res chain seq x y z
N GLY A 1 15.72 -5.66 -43.91
CA GLY A 1 15.08 -4.57 -43.18
C GLY A 1 15.47 -4.68 -41.73
N SER A 2 16.35 -3.79 -41.26
CA SER A 2 16.92 -3.86 -39.91
C SER A 2 16.03 -3.08 -38.95
N SER A 3 15.40 -3.78 -38.00
CA SER A 3 14.59 -3.19 -36.95
C SER A 3 15.51 -2.73 -35.80
N SER A 4 15.62 -1.42 -35.62
CA SER A 4 16.40 -0.80 -34.55
C SER A 4 15.56 -0.73 -33.28
N ALA A 5 15.82 -1.63 -32.33
CA ALA A 5 15.17 -1.62 -31.02
C ALA A 5 15.71 -0.44 -30.18
N SER A 6 14.89 0.59 -30.03
CA SER A 6 15.09 1.70 -29.08
C SER A 6 14.98 1.16 -27.66
N GLN A 7 16.13 0.93 -27.03
CA GLN A 7 16.22 0.56 -25.63
C GLN A 7 16.23 1.85 -24.79
N ALA A 8 15.04 2.31 -24.40
CA ALA A 8 14.91 3.43 -23.47
C ALA A 8 15.43 3.02 -22.09
N ARG A 9 16.57 3.58 -21.68
CA ARG A 9 17.03 3.52 -20.29
C ARG A 9 15.99 4.25 -19.42
N ALA A 10 15.31 3.50 -18.55
CA ALA A 10 14.54 4.12 -17.48
C ALA A 10 15.50 4.91 -16.59
N ALA A 11 15.41 6.24 -16.62
CA ALA A 11 16.15 7.08 -15.71
C ALA A 11 15.65 6.81 -14.28
N SER A 12 16.57 6.51 -13.36
CA SER A 12 16.28 6.41 -11.94
C SER A 12 15.90 7.81 -11.43
N ALA A 13 14.62 8.07 -11.21
CA ALA A 13 14.17 9.29 -10.54
C ALA A 13 14.56 9.20 -9.06
N HIS A 14 15.39 10.13 -8.60
CA HIS A 14 15.75 10.26 -7.20
C HIS A 14 14.87 11.33 -6.56
N TRP A 15 13.88 10.91 -5.77
CA TRP A 15 12.99 11.83 -5.07
C TRP A 15 13.64 12.31 -3.77
N LEU A 16 13.64 13.62 -3.56
CA LEU A 16 14.02 14.18 -2.26
C LEU A 16 12.82 14.08 -1.31
N LEU A 17 12.89 13.15 -0.36
CA LEU A 17 11.91 13.07 0.72
C LEU A 17 12.28 14.04 1.85
N ARG A 18 11.39 14.99 2.15
CA ARG A 18 11.47 15.79 3.38
C ARG A 18 10.56 15.18 4.45
N GLY A 19 11.15 14.57 5.49
CA GLY A 19 10.36 13.99 6.59
C GLY A 19 10.97 12.79 7.34
N GLY A 20 12.26 12.51 7.19
CA GLY A 20 12.96 11.43 7.90
C GLY A 20 13.11 10.13 7.09
N GLN A 21 13.47 9.04 7.78
CA GLN A 21 13.60 7.70 7.20
C GLN A 21 12.21 7.15 6.91
N GLN A 22 11.76 7.27 5.67
CA GLN A 22 10.47 6.72 5.22
C GLN A 22 10.72 5.68 4.14
N ARG A 23 9.98 4.58 4.19
CA ARG A 23 10.01 3.56 3.13
C ARG A 23 8.84 3.83 2.18
N PRO A 24 9.07 4.25 0.92
CA PRO A 24 7.99 4.35 -0.05
C PRO A 24 7.41 2.96 -0.32
N LEU A 25 6.09 2.85 -0.41
CA LEU A 25 5.41 1.56 -0.50
C LEU A 25 4.50 1.46 -1.71
N VAL A 26 3.72 2.49 -2.01
CA VAL A 26 2.75 2.41 -3.09
C VAL A 26 2.43 3.78 -3.70
N ALA A 27 2.25 3.82 -5.02
CA ALA A 27 1.84 5.02 -5.76
C ALA A 27 0.35 4.96 -6.09
N SER A 28 -0.34 6.08 -5.93
CA SER A 28 -1.76 6.22 -6.24
C SER A 28 -2.02 6.78 -7.63
N PRO A 29 -3.17 6.45 -8.25
CA PRO A 29 -3.68 7.18 -9.40
C PRO A 29 -3.91 8.65 -8.98
N GLY A 30 -3.10 9.57 -9.52
CA GLY A 30 -3.06 10.98 -9.07
C GLY A 30 -1.71 11.44 -8.54
N GLY A 31 -0.71 10.56 -8.51
CA GLY A 31 0.68 10.92 -8.21
C GLY A 31 0.99 11.12 -6.73
N ALA A 32 0.04 10.82 -5.83
CA ALA A 32 0.35 10.74 -4.42
C ALA A 32 1.06 9.40 -4.12
N ILE A 33 2.05 9.45 -3.24
CA ILE A 33 2.86 8.30 -2.83
C ILE A 33 2.61 8.08 -1.35
N TRP A 34 2.30 6.83 -0.99
CA TRP A 34 2.19 6.45 0.42
C TRP A 34 3.48 5.82 0.89
N ALA A 35 3.94 6.26 2.06
CA ALA A 35 5.14 5.78 2.71
C ALA A 35 4.89 5.45 4.17
N LEU A 36 5.64 4.48 4.70
CA LEU A 36 5.62 4.15 6.11
C LEU A 36 6.79 4.86 6.80
N GLY A 37 6.46 5.67 7.80
CA GLY A 37 7.39 6.21 8.79
C GLY A 37 7.52 5.29 10.01
N GLU A 38 8.27 5.72 11.02
CA GLU A 38 8.49 4.89 12.22
C GLU A 38 7.20 4.61 13.01
N ALA A 39 6.28 5.58 13.06
CA ALA A 39 5.03 5.49 13.80
C ALA A 39 3.85 6.09 13.03
N SER A 40 3.97 6.18 11.70
CA SER A 40 2.97 6.83 10.87
C SER A 40 2.91 6.26 9.46
N LEU A 41 1.72 6.34 8.88
CA LEU A 41 1.50 6.19 7.45
C LEU A 41 1.37 7.60 6.86
N VAL A 42 2.23 7.94 5.91
CA VAL A 42 2.33 9.28 5.34
C VAL A 42 1.91 9.25 3.88
N GLN A 43 0.94 10.08 3.52
CA GLN A 43 0.66 10.41 2.13
C GLN A 43 1.53 11.59 1.73
N MET A 44 2.31 11.39 0.69
CA MET A 44 3.16 12.41 0.08
C MET A 44 2.60 12.81 -1.28
N GLN A 45 2.81 14.06 -1.66
CA GLN A 45 2.47 14.57 -2.99
C GLN A 45 3.60 15.45 -3.50
N LEU A 46 3.69 15.56 -4.82
CA LEU A 46 4.61 16.49 -5.45
C LEU A 46 4.25 17.93 -5.09
N ARG A 47 5.26 18.68 -4.68
CA ARG A 47 5.10 20.11 -4.42
C ARG A 47 4.94 20.86 -5.73
N LEU A 48 3.92 21.71 -5.81
CA LEU A 48 3.69 22.56 -6.98
C LEU A 48 4.92 23.42 -7.28
N GLY A 49 5.38 23.39 -8.53
CA GLY A 49 6.57 24.12 -8.99
C GLY A 49 7.90 23.39 -8.80
N PHE A 50 7.90 22.17 -8.24
CA PHE A 50 9.09 21.33 -8.09
C PHE A 50 8.88 20.01 -8.84
N GLN A 51 9.91 19.55 -9.56
CA GLN A 51 9.80 18.30 -10.32
C GLN A 51 10.03 17.05 -9.46
N ASP A 52 10.85 17.16 -8.41
CA ASP A 52 11.36 16.01 -7.66
C ASP A 52 11.20 16.12 -6.12
N GLU A 53 10.37 17.07 -5.65
CA GLU A 53 10.16 17.31 -4.21
C GLU A 53 8.81 16.76 -3.75
N LEU A 54 8.86 15.71 -2.93
CA LEU A 54 7.68 15.15 -2.26
C LEU A 54 7.51 15.78 -0.88
N VAL A 55 6.30 16.26 -0.62
CA VAL A 55 5.93 16.85 0.68
C VAL A 55 4.78 16.06 1.32
N PRO A 56 4.80 15.84 2.65
CA PRO A 56 3.68 15.24 3.36
C PRO A 56 2.41 16.08 3.19
N GLN A 57 1.31 15.43 2.83
CA GLN A 57 -0.04 16.03 2.78
C GLN A 57 -0.92 15.49 3.91
N LEU A 58 -0.73 14.22 4.28
CA LEU A 58 -1.48 13.57 5.34
C LEU A 58 -0.55 12.67 6.15
N VAL A 59 -0.68 12.73 7.47
CA VAL A 59 0.06 11.88 8.41
C VAL A 59 -0.97 11.17 9.27
N LEU A 60 -1.07 9.85 9.11
CA LEU A 60 -1.94 9.01 9.91
C LEU A 60 -1.10 8.34 11.00
N PRO A 61 -1.43 8.54 12.29
CA PRO A 61 -0.79 7.80 13.37
C PRO A 61 -0.94 6.30 13.10
N HIS A 62 0.17 5.58 13.12
CA HIS A 62 0.15 4.15 12.86
C HIS A 62 1.21 3.44 13.68
N GLU A 63 0.74 2.70 14.67
CA GLU A 63 1.58 1.76 15.43
C GLU A 63 1.74 0.47 14.61
N VAL A 64 2.55 0.48 13.54
CA VAL A 64 3.05 -0.78 12.98
C VAL A 64 4.13 -1.27 13.91
N PRO A 65 3.98 -2.44 14.55
CA PRO A 65 5.13 -3.09 15.18
C PRO A 65 6.18 -3.33 14.10
N ARG A 66 7.43 -2.86 14.30
CA ARG A 66 8.55 -3.00 13.35
C ARG A 66 8.52 -4.38 12.67
N GLY A 67 8.04 -4.42 11.43
CA GLY A 67 7.66 -5.65 10.75
C GLY A 67 7.23 -5.39 9.31
N ALA A 68 7.32 -6.42 8.47
CA ALA A 68 7.01 -6.30 7.04
C ALA A 68 5.51 -6.11 6.83
N ALA A 69 5.04 -4.87 6.88
CA ALA A 69 3.75 -4.50 6.32
C ALA A 69 3.86 -4.44 4.80
N THR A 70 3.00 -5.17 4.09
CA THR A 70 2.72 -4.90 2.67
C THR A 70 1.54 -3.95 2.61
N LEU A 71 1.62 -2.91 1.78
CA LEU A 71 0.53 -1.96 1.58
C LEU A 71 0.02 -2.07 0.15
N HIS A 72 -1.27 -1.88 -0.01
CA HIS A 72 -1.94 -1.78 -1.30
C HIS A 72 -2.93 -0.62 -1.28
N LEU A 73 -3.08 0.06 -2.40
CA LEU A 73 -4.14 1.06 -2.57
C LEU A 73 -5.40 0.39 -3.12
N LEU A 74 -6.54 0.79 -2.56
CA LEU A 74 -7.87 0.41 -3.03
C LEU A 74 -8.53 1.61 -3.70
N GLY A 75 -8.91 1.43 -4.97
CA GLY A 75 -9.71 2.39 -5.73
C GLY A 75 -9.24 3.83 -5.60
N SER A 76 -10.12 4.70 -5.08
CA SER A 76 -9.97 6.16 -5.03
C SER A 76 -9.14 6.69 -3.85
N GLY A 77 -8.52 5.83 -3.04
CA GLY A 77 -7.47 6.28 -2.11
C GLY A 77 -7.44 5.65 -0.72
N SER A 78 -8.22 4.61 -0.44
CA SER A 78 -8.04 3.86 0.80
C SER A 78 -6.76 3.03 0.73
N VAL A 79 -6.01 2.98 1.81
CA VAL A 79 -4.81 2.13 1.92
C VAL A 79 -5.18 0.90 2.73
N VAL A 80 -4.76 -0.28 2.29
CA VAL A 80 -4.88 -1.51 3.06
C VAL A 80 -3.49 -2.08 3.31
N GLY A 81 -3.26 -2.52 4.54
CA GLY A 81 -2.00 -3.04 5.00
C GLY A 81 -2.16 -4.42 5.62
N LEU A 82 -1.28 -5.34 5.22
CA LEU A 82 -1.14 -6.65 5.84
C LEU A 82 0.08 -6.64 6.76
N GLU A 83 -0.15 -6.72 8.06
CA GLU A 83 0.90 -6.79 9.08
C GLU A 83 1.35 -8.23 9.34
N SER A 84 2.61 -8.39 9.73
CA SER A 84 3.18 -9.68 10.16
C SER A 84 2.44 -10.32 11.33
N GLY A 85 1.69 -9.55 12.12
CA GLY A 85 0.88 -10.01 13.25
C GLY A 85 -0.46 -10.68 12.88
N ARG A 86 -0.69 -11.04 11.62
CA ARG A 86 -1.99 -11.56 11.10
C ARG A 86 -3.11 -10.53 11.24
N ARG A 87 -2.78 -9.27 11.01
CA ARG A 87 -3.72 -8.17 11.09
C ARG A 87 -3.81 -7.51 9.73
N LEU A 88 -5.03 -7.41 9.23
CA LEU A 88 -5.36 -6.57 8.10
C LEU A 88 -5.83 -5.23 8.66
N GLN A 89 -5.29 -4.15 8.14
CA GLN A 89 -5.72 -2.79 8.49
C GLN A 89 -6.10 -2.02 7.23
N ALA A 90 -7.08 -1.12 7.36
CA ALA A 90 -7.47 -0.21 6.29
C ALA A 90 -7.57 1.22 6.82
N TRP A 91 -6.95 2.15 6.08
CA TRP A 91 -7.01 3.59 6.33
C TRP A 91 -7.83 4.27 5.25
N GLY A 92 -8.74 5.13 5.68
CA GLY A 92 -9.43 6.04 4.77
C GLY A 92 -8.50 7.15 4.31
N ARG A 93 -8.75 7.66 3.10
CA ARG A 93 -8.02 8.82 2.54
C ARG A 93 -8.21 10.09 3.36
N GLU A 94 -9.36 10.25 4.00
CA GLU A 94 -9.67 11.40 4.86
C GLU A 94 -9.05 11.26 6.26
N GLY A 95 -8.37 10.14 6.52
CA GLY A 95 -7.79 9.77 7.79
C GLY A 95 -8.76 9.10 8.75
N GLY A 96 -8.56 9.35 10.04
CA GLY A 96 -9.30 8.69 11.13
C GLY A 96 -8.67 7.36 11.59
N PRO A 97 -9.30 6.70 12.58
CA PRO A 97 -8.82 5.43 13.11
C PRO A 97 -8.86 4.33 12.04
N PRO A 98 -7.82 3.49 11.91
CA PRO A 98 -7.86 2.39 10.97
C PRO A 98 -8.93 1.36 11.35
N LYS A 99 -9.60 0.83 10.33
CA LYS A 99 -10.39 -0.40 10.50
C LYS A 99 -9.42 -1.57 10.56
N SER A 100 -9.63 -2.48 11.51
CA SER A 100 -8.72 -3.61 11.73
C SER A 100 -9.48 -4.94 11.82
N TRP A 101 -8.94 -5.95 11.15
CA TRP A 101 -9.43 -7.32 11.17
C TRP A 101 -8.31 -8.28 11.56
N ARG A 102 -8.64 -9.27 12.37
CA ARG A 102 -7.74 -10.39 12.67
C ARG A 102 -7.92 -11.46 11.61
N LEU A 103 -6.81 -11.87 11.01
CA LEU A 103 -6.78 -12.96 10.05
C LEU A 103 -6.63 -14.31 10.78
N PRO A 104 -7.13 -15.42 10.19
CA PRO A 104 -6.98 -16.77 10.73
C PRO A 104 -5.56 -17.11 11.18
N ALA A 105 -5.47 -17.71 12.37
CA ALA A 105 -4.22 -18.11 13.00
C ALA A 105 -3.54 -19.31 12.33
N THR A 106 -4.31 -20.12 11.59
CA THR A 106 -3.88 -21.33 10.88
C THR A 106 -3.17 -21.03 9.57
N HIS A 107 -2.90 -19.76 9.27
CA HIS A 107 -2.30 -19.28 8.04
C HIS A 107 -1.16 -18.31 8.33
N GLN A 108 -0.06 -18.47 7.61
CA GLN A 108 1.01 -17.49 7.49
C GLN A 108 0.70 -16.61 6.27
N TRP A 109 0.35 -15.36 6.52
CA TRP A 109 -0.01 -14.39 5.48
C TRP A 109 1.23 -13.71 4.92
N SER A 110 1.38 -13.69 3.60
CA SER A 110 2.61 -13.26 2.93
C SER A 110 2.40 -12.24 1.82
N GLY A 111 1.17 -12.09 1.32
CA GLY A 111 0.89 -11.18 0.21
C GLY A 111 -0.50 -10.59 0.27
N LEU A 112 -0.61 -9.40 -0.30
CA LEU A 112 -1.83 -8.64 -0.45
C LEU A 112 -1.83 -8.02 -1.84
N CYS A 113 -2.92 -8.18 -2.58
CA CYS A 113 -3.20 -7.37 -3.75
C CYS A 113 -4.68 -7.07 -3.86
N ALA A 114 -5.04 -6.09 -4.68
CA ALA A 114 -6.42 -5.73 -4.89
C ALA A 114 -6.68 -5.28 -6.32
N ASP A 115 -7.92 -5.44 -6.74
CA ASP A 115 -8.49 -4.74 -7.89
C ASP A 115 -9.61 -3.80 -7.42
N ASN A 116 -10.43 -3.32 -8.35
CA ASN A 116 -11.52 -2.38 -8.04
C ASN A 116 -12.70 -3.02 -7.29
N ARG A 117 -12.74 -4.34 -7.15
CA ARG A 117 -13.89 -5.11 -6.63
C ARG A 117 -13.52 -6.10 -5.54
N SER A 118 -12.26 -6.44 -5.40
CA SER A 118 -11.84 -7.56 -4.58
C SER A 118 -10.47 -7.32 -3.96
N LEU A 119 -10.34 -7.79 -2.72
CA LEU A 119 -9.08 -7.92 -2.02
C LEU A 119 -8.65 -9.38 -2.07
N TYR A 120 -7.41 -9.60 -2.45
CA TYR A 120 -6.77 -10.90 -2.54
C TYR A 120 -5.67 -11.00 -1.50
N LEU A 121 -5.69 -12.05 -0.70
CA LEU A 121 -4.69 -12.33 0.33
C LEU A 121 -4.03 -13.67 0.04
N LEU A 122 -2.70 -13.66 -0.04
CA LEU A 122 -1.90 -14.86 -0.22
C LEU A 122 -1.45 -15.38 1.14
N SER A 123 -1.62 -16.68 1.36
CA SER A 123 -1.24 -17.33 2.60
C SER A 123 -0.69 -18.73 2.38
N THR A 124 0.04 -19.23 3.38
CA THR A 124 0.43 -20.64 3.49
C THR A 124 -0.21 -21.22 4.76
N ALA A 125 -0.95 -22.32 4.65
CA ALA A 125 -1.54 -23.00 5.79
C ALA A 125 -0.44 -23.60 6.67
N THR A 126 -0.55 -23.41 7.99
CA THR A 126 0.47 -23.85 8.94
C THR A 126 0.44 -25.37 9.20
N THR A 127 -0.66 -26.04 8.86
CA THR A 127 -0.88 -27.46 9.14
C THR A 127 -0.21 -28.37 8.11
N ASP A 128 -0.27 -28.02 6.83
CA ASP A 128 0.18 -28.86 5.72
C ASP A 128 1.07 -28.11 4.70
N GLY A 129 1.30 -26.81 4.92
CA GLY A 129 2.10 -26.00 4.00
C GLY A 129 1.39 -25.63 2.70
N SER A 130 0.09 -25.90 2.56
CA SER A 130 -0.66 -25.58 1.34
C SER A 130 -0.73 -24.06 1.12
N VAL A 131 -0.59 -23.63 -0.14
CA VAL A 131 -0.76 -22.22 -0.51
C VAL A 131 -2.24 -21.94 -0.78
N VAL A 132 -2.80 -20.95 -0.10
CA VAL A 132 -4.21 -20.58 -0.20
C VAL A 132 -4.34 -19.11 -0.59
N LEU A 133 -5.12 -18.85 -1.64
CA LEU A 133 -5.52 -17.53 -2.07
C LEU A 133 -6.93 -17.25 -1.55
N TRP A 134 -7.05 -16.25 -0.67
CA TRP A 134 -8.33 -15.78 -0.16
C TRP A 134 -8.79 -14.59 -0.98
N ARG A 135 -10.09 -14.54 -1.27
CA ARG A 135 -10.73 -13.41 -1.95
C ARG A 135 -11.88 -12.92 -1.08
N THR A 136 -11.96 -11.62 -0.87
CA THR A 136 -13.15 -10.97 -0.34
C THR A 136 -13.59 -9.89 -1.30
N ASP A 137 -14.90 -9.78 -1.50
CA ASP A 137 -15.46 -8.67 -2.26
C ASP A 137 -15.33 -7.38 -1.42
N LEU A 138 -14.89 -6.32 -2.09
CA LEU A 138 -14.98 -4.98 -1.55
C LEU A 138 -16.41 -4.54 -1.82
N LEU A 139 -17.17 -4.24 -0.76
CA LEU A 139 -18.45 -3.60 -0.92
C LEU A 139 -18.20 -2.31 -1.70
N SER A 140 -18.73 -2.26 -2.92
CA SER A 140 -18.78 -1.04 -3.69
C SER A 140 -19.70 -0.14 -2.89
N ASP A 141 -19.16 0.88 -2.23
CA ASP A 141 -19.99 1.88 -1.58
C ASP A 141 -20.73 2.61 -2.72
N PRO A 142 -22.04 2.41 -2.90
CA PRO A 142 -22.75 2.98 -4.05
C PRO A 142 -22.83 4.51 -3.98
N ASP A 143 -22.52 5.10 -2.82
CA ASP A 143 -22.63 6.54 -2.54
C ASP A 143 -21.30 7.31 -2.69
N ALA A 144 -20.22 6.66 -3.16
CA ALA A 144 -18.89 7.28 -3.30
C ALA A 144 -18.59 7.90 -4.69
N MET A 145 -19.62 8.17 -5.52
CA MET A 145 -19.50 8.79 -6.85
C MET A 145 -20.19 10.15 -6.94
#